data_AF-A0A8K0GN13-F1
#
_entry.id   AF-A0A8K0GN13-F1
#
_cell.length_a   1.000
_cell.length_b   1.000
_cell.length_c   1.000
_cell.angle_alpha   90.00
_cell.angle_beta   90.00
_cell.angle_gamma   90.00
#
_symmetry.space_group_name_H-M   'P 1'
#
loop_
_entity.id
_entity.type
_entity.pdbx_description
1 polymer ?
#
loop_
_entity_poly.entity_id
_entity_poly.type
_entity_poly.pdbx_seq_one_letter_code
_entity_poly.pdbx_strand_id
1 'polypeptide(L)'
;MDIRPNNTIYINNLNEKVKKEELKKSLYAIFSQFGQILDIIALKTLKMRGQAFVIFKEIQSATNALRSMQGFPFYDKPMRIQYAKTDSDIIAKIKGTFAERPKKIRPPPAKGEEDAPKKKKKNKDPNRIPGGNNAEQPPNQILFLTNLPDETSEMMLSMLFNQFPGFKEVRLVPNRHDIAFVEFENELQSGAAKDALQGFKITPTHAMKISFAKK
;
A
#
# COMPACT_ATOMS: atom_id res chain seq x y z
N MET A 1 4.06 29.91 -2.91
CA MET A 1 2.77 29.74 -2.22
C MET A 1 3.07 29.64 -0.74
N ASP A 2 2.65 30.62 0.04
CA ASP A 2 2.80 30.58 1.49
C ASP A 2 1.89 29.50 2.06
N ILE A 3 2.50 28.51 2.71
CA ILE A 3 1.77 27.42 3.35
C ILE A 3 1.43 27.88 4.77
N ARG A 4 0.14 27.94 5.08
CA ARG A 4 -0.35 28.34 6.42
C ARG A 4 0.13 27.35 7.50
N PRO A 5 0.36 27.82 8.73
CA PRO A 5 0.67 26.94 9.86
C PRO A 5 -0.37 25.84 10.02
N ASN A 6 0.10 24.62 10.27
CA ASN A 6 -0.73 23.42 10.42
C ASN A 6 -0.23 22.59 11.62
N ASN A 7 -1.14 21.85 12.26
CA ASN A 7 -0.82 20.84 13.27
C ASN A 7 0.10 19.73 12.73
N THR A 8 0.02 19.48 11.43
CA THR A 8 0.80 18.43 10.75
C THR A 8 1.98 19.04 10.02
N ILE A 9 3.18 18.51 10.30
CA ILE A 9 4.36 18.78 9.50
C ILE A 9 4.57 17.66 8.47
N TYR A 10 4.93 18.06 7.26
CA TYR A 10 5.38 17.20 6.18
C TYR A 10 6.90 17.19 6.14
N ILE A 11 7.49 16.01 6.16
CA ILE A 11 8.92 15.80 6.14
C ILE A 11 9.27 15.01 4.87
N ASN A 12 10.21 15.52 4.07
CA ASN A 12 10.75 14.83 2.93
C ASN A 12 12.28 14.76 2.97
N ASN A 13 12.85 14.12 1.95
CA ASN A 13 14.27 13.79 1.87
C ASN A 13 14.76 12.79 2.94
N LEU A 14 13.86 11.99 3.52
CA LEU A 14 14.24 10.95 4.47
C LEU A 14 15.00 9.80 3.79
N ASN A 15 15.72 9.00 4.57
CA ASN A 15 16.40 7.81 4.07
C ASN A 15 15.40 6.69 3.77
N GLU A 16 15.38 6.22 2.53
CA GLU A 16 14.42 5.22 2.07
C GLU A 16 14.76 3.81 2.55
N LYS A 17 16.04 3.53 2.87
CA LYS A 17 16.53 2.21 3.26
C LYS A 17 16.06 1.79 4.66
N VAL A 18 15.81 2.76 5.54
CA VAL A 18 15.36 2.53 6.93
C VAL A 18 14.01 1.83 6.95
N LYS A 19 13.78 0.85 7.81
CA LYS A 19 12.48 0.15 7.88
C LYS A 19 11.37 1.10 8.35
N LYS A 20 10.11 0.86 7.93
CA LYS A 20 8.96 1.73 8.24
C LYS A 20 8.78 1.94 9.76
N GLU A 21 8.82 0.85 10.52
CA GLU A 21 8.60 0.91 11.98
C GLU A 21 9.72 1.63 12.71
N GLU A 22 10.96 1.37 12.31
CA GLU A 22 12.15 2.06 12.84
C GLU A 22 12.11 3.56 12.51
N LEU A 23 11.77 3.91 11.27
CA LEU A 23 11.61 5.30 10.85
C LEU A 23 10.56 6.03 11.71
N LYS A 24 9.41 5.40 11.98
CA LYS A 24 8.37 5.97 12.85
C LYS A 24 8.87 6.15 14.29
N LYS A 25 9.54 5.14 14.86
CA LYS A 25 10.10 5.21 16.22
C LYS A 25 11.12 6.33 16.37
N SER A 26 12.04 6.48 15.42
CA SER A 26 13.06 7.54 15.44
C SER A 26 12.45 8.92 15.23
N LEU A 27 11.47 9.06 14.34
CA LEU A 27 10.74 10.32 14.18
C LEU A 27 9.99 10.67 15.48
N TYR A 28 9.34 9.69 16.12
CA TYR A 28 8.67 9.92 17.40
C TYR A 28 9.66 10.38 18.48
N ALA A 29 10.80 9.70 18.62
CA ALA A 29 11.81 10.02 19.63
C ALA A 29 12.37 11.44 19.48
N ILE A 30 12.58 11.90 18.25
CA ILE A 30 13.10 13.24 17.99
C ILE A 30 12.02 14.30 18.16
N PHE A 31 10.81 14.06 17.63
CA PHE A 31 9.80 15.11 17.58
C PHE A 31 8.96 15.23 18.86
N SER A 32 8.97 14.22 19.74
CA SER A 32 8.24 14.25 21.02
C SER A 32 8.69 15.40 21.93
N GLN A 33 9.93 15.88 21.79
CA GLN A 33 10.46 17.00 22.56
C GLN A 33 9.72 18.33 22.31
N PHE A 34 9.09 18.50 21.14
CA PHE A 34 8.40 19.74 20.79
C PHE A 34 6.93 19.75 21.23
N GLY A 35 6.38 18.58 21.57
CA GLY A 35 5.02 18.44 22.07
C GLY A 35 4.40 17.08 21.79
N GLN A 36 3.15 16.91 22.21
CA GLN A 36 2.42 15.66 22.07
C GLN A 36 2.14 15.33 20.60
N ILE A 37 2.66 14.20 20.15
CA ILE A 37 2.39 13.63 18.82
C ILE A 37 1.14 12.75 18.91
N LEU A 38 0.19 12.98 18.00
CA LEU A 38 -1.02 12.17 17.87
C LEU A 38 -0.78 10.94 17.00
N ASP A 39 -0.11 11.10 15.87
CA ASP A 39 0.22 10.00 14.95
C ASP A 39 1.38 10.38 14.01
N ILE A 40 2.03 9.36 13.46
CA ILE A 40 3.07 9.48 12.44
C ILE A 40 2.71 8.60 11.25
N ILE A 41 2.49 9.24 10.10
CA ILE A 41 2.14 8.57 8.85
C ILE A 41 3.39 8.49 7.98
N ALA A 42 3.88 7.28 7.76
CA ALA A 42 4.98 6.98 6.85
C ALA A 42 4.64 5.73 6.02
N LEU A 43 4.83 5.82 4.71
CA LEU A 43 4.55 4.75 3.76
C LEU A 43 5.78 4.50 2.88
N LYS A 44 6.03 3.24 2.51
CA LYS A 44 7.15 2.85 1.65
C LYS A 44 6.76 2.65 0.18
N THR A 45 5.58 3.15 -0.22
CA THR A 45 5.14 3.10 -1.63
C THR A 45 6.00 4.01 -2.49
N LEU A 46 6.08 3.74 -3.80
CA LEU A 46 6.91 4.53 -4.73
C LEU A 46 6.66 6.04 -4.65
N LYS A 47 5.40 6.43 -4.41
CA LYS A 47 4.99 7.83 -4.29
C LYS A 47 5.33 8.46 -2.92
N MET A 48 5.37 7.67 -1.85
CA MET A 48 5.47 8.16 -0.46
C MET A 48 6.79 7.82 0.22
N ARG A 49 7.64 7.00 -0.40
CA ARG A 49 8.97 6.68 0.13
C ARG A 49 9.78 7.96 0.30
N GLY A 50 10.57 8.01 1.37
CA GLY A 50 11.36 9.19 1.74
C GLY A 50 10.53 10.36 2.29
N GLN A 51 9.24 10.13 2.57
CA GLN A 51 8.33 11.14 3.11
C GLN A 51 7.61 10.63 4.35
N ALA A 52 7.29 11.55 5.26
CA ALA A 52 6.50 11.29 6.45
C ALA A 52 5.64 12.50 6.81
N PHE A 53 4.56 12.25 7.53
CA PHE A 53 3.76 13.27 8.19
C PHE A 53 3.80 13.02 9.70
N VAL A 54 4.12 14.05 10.46
CA VAL A 54 4.08 14.03 11.93
C VAL A 54 2.96 14.96 12.37
N ILE A 55 1.99 14.41 13.11
CA ILE A 55 0.77 15.12 13.50
C ILE A 55 0.90 15.49 14.97
N PHE A 56 0.98 16.78 15.27
CA PHE A 56 1.00 17.28 16.65
C PHE A 56 -0.41 17.61 17.14
N LYS A 57 -0.61 17.52 18.44
CA LYS A 57 -1.82 18.04 19.08
C LYS A 57 -1.93 19.56 18.91
N GLU A 58 -0.83 20.29 19.15
CA GLU A 58 -0.76 21.75 19.10
C GLU A 58 -0.04 22.28 17.84
N ILE A 59 -0.52 23.39 17.27
CA ILE A 59 0.10 24.04 16.10
C ILE A 59 1.45 24.69 16.46
N GLN A 60 1.59 25.15 17.71
CA GLN A 60 2.83 25.76 18.19
C GLN A 60 3.97 24.73 18.21
N SER A 61 3.70 23.50 18.66
CA SER A 61 4.65 22.38 18.63
C SER A 61 5.14 22.08 17.20
N ALA A 62 4.22 22.03 16.23
CA ALA A 62 4.56 21.86 14.82
C ALA A 62 5.46 22.99 14.29
N THR A 63 5.20 24.22 14.70
CA THR A 63 5.99 25.40 14.29
C THR A 63 7.40 25.37 14.88
N ASN A 64 7.53 25.03 16.16
CA ASN A 64 8.82 24.91 16.84
C ASN A 64 9.64 23.76 16.26
N ALA A 65 9.01 22.61 16.02
CA ALA A 65 9.62 21.46 15.36
C ALA A 65 10.15 21.84 13.96
N LEU A 66 9.33 22.53 13.15
CA LEU A 66 9.73 22.94 11.80
C LEU A 66 10.96 23.85 11.81
N ARG A 67 10.99 24.86 12.69
CA ARG A 67 12.11 25.81 12.77
C ARG A 67 13.40 25.17 13.29
N SER A 68 13.28 24.29 14.29
CA SER A 68 14.44 23.73 14.99
C SER A 68 15.07 22.55 14.26
N MET A 69 14.27 21.76 13.54
CA MET A 69 14.71 20.52 12.89
C MET A 69 14.91 20.67 11.38
N GLN A 70 14.80 21.89 10.84
CA GLN A 70 15.01 22.12 9.42
C GLN A 70 16.45 21.79 9.02
N GLY A 71 16.63 20.90 8.04
CA GLY A 71 17.95 20.48 7.58
C GLY A 71 18.70 19.55 8.53
N PHE A 72 18.09 19.13 9.65
CA PHE A 72 18.76 18.26 10.62
C PHE A 72 19.19 16.94 9.97
N PRO A 73 20.46 16.51 10.15
CA PRO A 73 20.93 15.23 9.63
C PRO A 73 20.21 14.05 10.30
N PHE A 74 19.53 13.23 9.51
CA PHE A 74 18.78 12.09 10.00
C PHE A 74 18.96 10.89 9.07
N TYR A 75 19.62 9.84 9.59
CA TYR A 75 20.10 8.71 8.80
C TYR A 75 20.89 9.16 7.55
N ASP A 76 21.89 10.00 7.79
CA ASP A 76 22.83 10.54 6.80
C ASP A 76 22.20 11.41 5.71
N LYS A 77 20.95 11.85 5.92
CA LYS A 77 20.27 12.78 5.02
C LYS A 77 19.70 13.98 5.77
N PRO A 78 19.91 15.21 5.28
CA PRO A 78 19.29 16.38 5.89
C PRO A 78 17.78 16.36 5.62
N MET A 79 16.98 16.27 6.68
CA MET A 79 15.52 16.28 6.52
C MET A 79 15.02 17.66 6.12
N ARG A 80 13.98 17.69 5.29
CA ARG A 80 13.33 18.92 4.84
C ARG A 80 11.90 18.93 5.36
N ILE A 81 11.54 19.98 6.08
CA ILE A 81 10.27 20.11 6.81
C ILE A 81 9.47 21.27 6.23
N GLN A 82 8.18 21.04 6.04
CA GLN A 82 7.18 22.05 5.63
C GLN A 82 5.88 21.79 6.39
N TYR A 83 4.98 22.77 6.45
CA TYR A 83 3.62 22.48 6.90
C TYR A 83 2.89 21.60 5.89
N ALA A 84 1.98 20.75 6.38
CA ALA A 84 1.08 20.02 5.51
C ALA A 84 0.12 20.98 4.78
N LYS A 85 -0.18 20.65 3.52
CA LYS A 85 -1.11 21.46 2.69
C LYS A 85 -2.56 21.37 3.14
N THR A 86 -2.92 20.27 3.79
CA THR A 86 -4.27 19.98 4.26
C THR A 86 -4.22 19.40 5.65
N ASP A 87 -5.26 19.64 6.44
CA ASP A 87 -5.42 19.01 7.75
C ASP A 87 -5.44 17.49 7.63
N SER A 88 -4.78 16.82 8.57
CA SER A 88 -4.80 15.37 8.72
C SER A 88 -6.14 14.90 9.28
N ASP A 89 -6.55 13.69 8.92
CA ASP A 89 -7.88 13.14 9.27
C ASP A 89 -8.15 13.17 10.78
N ILE A 90 -7.13 12.88 11.61
CA ILE A 90 -7.25 12.94 13.08
C ILE A 90 -7.54 14.37 13.55
N ILE A 91 -6.86 15.37 12.98
CA ILE A 91 -7.07 16.78 13.32
C ILE A 91 -8.46 17.25 12.85
N ALA A 92 -8.87 16.85 11.66
CA ALA A 92 -10.19 17.18 11.14
C ALA A 92 -11.31 16.56 12.01
N LYS A 93 -11.11 15.33 12.52
CA LYS A 93 -12.04 14.69 13.47
C LYS A 93 -12.11 15.43 14.79
N ILE A 94 -10.98 15.82 15.37
CA ILE A 94 -10.92 16.58 16.63
C ILE A 94 -11.60 17.95 16.48
N LYS A 95 -11.38 18.65 15.35
CA LYS A 95 -11.99 19.96 15.07
C LYS A 95 -13.48 19.88 14.72
N GLY A 96 -14.05 18.68 14.55
CA GLY A 96 -15.41 18.49 14.05
C GLY A 96 -15.61 18.91 12.59
N THR A 97 -14.53 19.18 11.85
CA THR A 97 -14.55 19.57 10.43
C THR A 97 -14.25 18.40 9.50
N PHE A 98 -14.35 17.16 9.99
CA PHE A 98 -14.10 15.96 9.19
C PHE A 98 -15.22 15.77 8.17
N ALA A 99 -14.96 16.25 6.96
CA ALA A 99 -15.69 15.79 5.79
C ALA A 99 -15.03 14.50 5.29
N GLU A 100 -15.79 13.42 5.17
CA GLU A 100 -15.34 12.25 4.43
C GLU A 100 -14.99 12.69 3.02
N ARG A 101 -13.70 12.73 2.71
CA ARG A 101 -13.27 12.98 1.33
C ARG A 101 -13.80 11.79 0.54
N PRO A 102 -14.58 12.00 -0.54
CA PRO A 102 -15.01 10.91 -1.37
C PRO A 102 -13.75 10.15 -1.76
N LYS A 103 -13.65 8.87 -1.37
CA LYS A 103 -12.66 7.97 -1.96
C LYS A 103 -12.80 8.22 -3.46
N LYS A 104 -11.74 8.65 -4.15
CA LYS A 104 -11.78 8.78 -5.61
C LYS A 104 -12.05 7.37 -6.14
N ILE A 105 -13.34 7.03 -6.26
CA ILE A 105 -13.84 5.90 -7.00
C ILE A 105 -13.44 6.25 -8.41
N ARG A 106 -12.41 5.59 -8.91
CA ARG A 106 -12.08 5.67 -10.33
C ARG A 106 -13.35 5.22 -11.06
N PRO A 107 -13.90 6.01 -11.99
CA PRO A 107 -15.05 5.56 -12.75
C PRO A 107 -14.67 4.23 -13.44
N PRO A 108 -15.54 3.21 -13.42
CA PRO A 108 -15.35 2.05 -14.27
C PRO A 108 -15.36 2.53 -15.73
N PRO A 109 -14.44 2.06 -16.60
CA PRO A 109 -14.42 2.49 -17.99
C PRO A 109 -15.71 2.01 -18.69
N ALA A 110 -16.46 2.97 -19.25
CA ALA A 110 -17.65 2.69 -20.06
C ALA A 110 -17.26 1.91 -21.32
N LYS A 111 -17.99 0.83 -21.61
CA LYS A 111 -17.95 0.08 -22.88
C LYS A 111 -18.96 0.73 -23.84
N GLY A 112 -18.57 0.96 -25.09
CA GLY A 112 -19.52 1.31 -26.15
C GLY A 112 -18.89 1.98 -27.37
N GLU A 113 -18.62 1.13 -28.37
CA GLU A 113 -18.81 1.34 -29.81
C GLU A 113 -17.72 2.00 -30.69
N GLU A 114 -17.52 1.30 -31.80
CA GLU A 114 -16.55 1.41 -32.87
C GLU A 114 -17.11 2.31 -33.98
N ASP A 115 -16.29 3.20 -34.54
CA ASP A 115 -16.22 3.34 -36.00
C ASP A 115 -14.89 4.00 -36.42
N ALA A 116 -14.28 3.45 -37.47
CA ALA A 116 -12.96 3.80 -38.01
C ALA A 116 -13.11 4.89 -39.14
N PRO A 117 -12.07 5.43 -39.85
CA PRO A 117 -10.71 4.90 -40.05
C PRO A 117 -9.50 5.87 -40.21
N LYS A 118 -8.30 5.31 -39.94
CA LYS A 118 -6.96 5.45 -40.64
C LYS A 118 -6.30 6.86 -40.70
N LYS A 119 -5.00 7.10 -40.46
CA LYS A 119 -3.71 6.38 -40.64
C LYS A 119 -2.71 6.94 -39.61
N LYS A 120 -1.77 6.19 -39.03
CA LYS A 120 -0.51 5.76 -39.68
C LYS A 120 0.12 4.54 -38.96
N LYS A 121 0.61 3.60 -39.76
CA LYS A 121 1.49 2.47 -39.40
C LYS A 121 2.78 3.03 -38.76
N LYS A 122 3.23 2.56 -37.58
CA LYS A 122 3.97 1.30 -37.28
C LYS A 122 5.32 1.26 -38.01
N ASN A 123 6.48 1.20 -37.33
CA ASN A 123 6.99 0.12 -36.46
C ASN A 123 8.27 0.63 -35.72
N LYS A 124 8.81 0.11 -34.61
CA LYS A 124 8.55 -0.98 -33.62
C LYS A 124 9.74 -0.90 -32.61
N ASP A 125 9.66 -1.18 -31.32
CA ASP A 125 8.52 -1.55 -30.45
C ASP A 125 8.88 -1.22 -28.98
N PRO A 126 8.33 -0.14 -28.41
CA PRO A 126 8.32 0.11 -26.97
C PRO A 126 6.86 0.26 -26.51
N ASN A 127 6.20 -0.83 -26.09
CA ASN A 127 5.07 -0.80 -25.13
C ASN A 127 4.30 -2.13 -25.02
N ARG A 128 3.98 -2.55 -23.79
CA ARG A 128 2.57 -2.67 -23.35
C ARG A 128 2.41 -2.91 -21.84
N ILE A 129 1.70 -1.99 -21.18
CA ILE A 129 0.78 -2.21 -20.05
C ILE A 129 -0.44 -1.39 -20.50
N PRO A 130 -1.72 -1.87 -20.56
CA PRO A 130 -2.47 -2.36 -19.39
C PRO A 130 -3.68 -3.29 -19.68
N GLY A 131 -4.17 -4.04 -18.69
CA GLY A 131 -5.46 -4.73 -18.79
C GLY A 131 -5.45 -6.05 -18.06
N GLY A 132 -6.63 -6.47 -17.60
CA GLY A 132 -6.85 -7.81 -17.10
C GLY A 132 -6.31 -8.82 -18.11
N ASN A 133 -5.34 -9.59 -17.66
CA ASN A 133 -4.92 -10.88 -18.18
C ASN A 133 -4.59 -11.60 -16.85
N ASN A 134 -5.18 -12.73 -16.45
CA ASN A 134 -5.11 -14.01 -17.17
C ASN A 134 -3.82 -14.18 -17.99
N ALA A 135 -2.74 -13.48 -17.65
CA ALA A 135 -1.41 -13.81 -18.08
C ALA A 135 -0.99 -14.85 -17.06
N GLU A 136 -1.37 -16.09 -17.35
CA GLU A 136 -0.88 -17.28 -16.69
C GLU A 136 0.63 -17.11 -16.54
N GLN A 137 1.04 -16.74 -15.32
CA GLN A 137 2.43 -16.80 -14.97
C GLN A 137 2.85 -18.25 -15.18
N PRO A 138 4.06 -18.53 -15.67
CA PRO A 138 4.49 -19.90 -15.85
C PRO A 138 4.26 -20.69 -14.56
N PRO A 139 3.90 -21.99 -14.66
CA PRO A 139 3.64 -22.81 -13.50
C PRO A 139 4.74 -22.64 -12.43
N ASN A 140 4.30 -22.52 -11.18
CA ASN A 140 5.17 -22.28 -10.04
C ASN A 140 4.56 -22.97 -8.83
N GLN A 141 5.39 -23.60 -8.00
CA GLN A 141 4.94 -24.25 -6.76
C GLN A 141 4.29 -23.27 -5.75
N ILE A 142 4.50 -21.95 -5.93
CA ILE A 142 3.90 -20.92 -5.08
C ILE A 142 2.73 -20.26 -5.81
N LEU A 143 1.58 -20.22 -5.14
CA LEU A 143 0.40 -19.50 -5.54
C LEU A 143 0.35 -18.13 -4.85
N PHE A 144 -0.04 -17.12 -5.61
CA PHE A 144 -0.31 -15.77 -5.16
C PHE A 144 -1.82 -15.53 -5.15
N LEU A 145 -2.34 -15.28 -3.95
CA LEU A 145 -3.74 -15.00 -3.68
C LEU A 145 -3.95 -13.49 -3.55
N THR A 146 -5.04 -13.03 -4.13
CA THR A 146 -5.51 -11.65 -4.04
C THR A 146 -7.01 -11.62 -3.77
N ASN A 147 -7.50 -10.45 -3.33
CA ASN A 147 -8.90 -10.23 -3.02
C ASN A 147 -9.39 -11.06 -1.81
N LEU A 148 -8.53 -11.21 -0.80
CA LEU A 148 -8.88 -11.82 0.47
C LEU A 148 -9.58 -10.79 1.39
N PRO A 149 -10.61 -11.18 2.16
CA PRO A 149 -11.17 -10.35 3.23
C PRO A 149 -10.16 -10.01 4.33
N ASP A 150 -10.33 -8.87 5.01
CA ASP A 150 -9.46 -8.45 6.13
C ASP A 150 -9.49 -9.41 7.33
N GLU A 151 -10.57 -10.17 7.49
CA GLU A 151 -10.75 -11.20 8.52
C GLU A 151 -10.09 -12.53 8.16
N THR A 152 -9.49 -12.64 6.95
CA THR A 152 -8.88 -13.88 6.48
C THR A 152 -7.63 -14.21 7.29
N SER A 153 -7.68 -15.30 8.05
CA SER A 153 -6.56 -15.80 8.83
C SER A 153 -5.80 -16.91 8.08
N GLU A 154 -4.56 -17.12 8.49
CA GLU A 154 -3.72 -18.19 7.98
C GLU A 154 -4.37 -19.56 8.19
N MET A 155 -4.98 -19.80 9.36
CA MET A 155 -5.65 -21.07 9.69
C MET A 155 -6.78 -21.40 8.71
N MET A 156 -7.59 -20.41 8.29
CA MET A 156 -8.66 -20.62 7.32
C MET A 156 -8.12 -20.98 5.94
N LEU A 157 -7.07 -20.30 5.48
CA LEU A 157 -6.42 -20.62 4.22
C LEU A 157 -5.71 -21.97 4.28
N SER A 158 -5.04 -22.30 5.38
CA SER A 158 -4.42 -23.61 5.59
C SER A 158 -5.46 -24.71 5.52
N MET A 159 -6.62 -24.57 6.17
CA MET A 159 -7.72 -25.55 6.04
C MET A 159 -8.20 -25.69 4.60
N LEU A 160 -8.33 -24.58 3.86
CA LEU A 160 -8.80 -24.58 2.48
C LEU A 160 -7.79 -25.20 1.50
N PHE A 161 -6.49 -25.02 1.69
CA PHE A 161 -5.46 -25.52 0.77
C PHE A 161 -4.92 -26.90 1.17
N ASN A 162 -5.04 -27.31 2.44
CA ASN A 162 -4.62 -28.62 2.91
C ASN A 162 -5.41 -29.79 2.31
N GLN A 163 -6.57 -29.54 1.68
CA GLN A 163 -7.31 -30.55 0.94
C GLN A 163 -6.62 -30.97 -0.37
N PHE A 164 -5.63 -30.19 -0.84
CA PHE A 164 -4.86 -30.50 -2.04
C PHE A 164 -3.52 -31.17 -1.66
N PRO A 165 -3.13 -32.26 -2.34
CA PRO A 165 -1.85 -32.93 -2.06
C PRO A 165 -0.66 -31.99 -2.19
N GLY A 166 0.31 -32.13 -1.28
CA GLY A 166 1.57 -31.40 -1.29
C GLY A 166 1.48 -29.93 -0.86
N PHE A 167 0.41 -29.52 -0.20
CA PHE A 167 0.36 -28.27 0.56
C PHE A 167 1.50 -28.23 1.60
N LYS A 168 2.23 -27.10 1.67
CA LYS A 168 3.29 -26.89 2.66
C LYS A 168 2.92 -25.82 3.68
N GLU A 169 2.74 -24.59 3.23
CA GLU A 169 2.48 -23.47 4.13
C GLU A 169 1.69 -22.35 3.47
N VAL A 170 1.04 -21.53 4.31
CA VAL A 170 0.45 -20.24 3.94
C VAL A 170 1.28 -19.14 4.56
N ARG A 171 1.63 -18.14 3.75
CA ARG A 171 2.34 -16.94 4.20
C ARG A 171 1.49 -15.70 3.93
N LEU A 172 0.95 -15.13 5.00
CA LEU A 172 0.30 -13.81 4.96
C LEU A 172 1.34 -12.70 4.85
N VAL A 173 1.01 -11.61 4.15
CA VAL A 173 1.92 -10.47 4.03
C VAL A 173 1.70 -9.49 5.20
N PRO A 174 2.74 -9.18 6.00
CA PRO A 174 2.61 -8.23 7.08
C PRO A 174 2.15 -6.86 6.56
N ASN A 175 1.10 -6.30 7.17
CA ASN A 175 0.45 -5.04 6.76
C ASN A 175 -0.33 -5.09 5.42
N ARG A 176 -0.62 -6.27 4.85
CA ARG A 176 -1.53 -6.44 3.71
C ARG A 176 -2.35 -7.73 3.87
N HIS A 177 -3.60 -7.58 4.31
CA HIS A 177 -4.48 -8.71 4.59
C HIS A 177 -5.25 -9.19 3.34
N ASP A 178 -5.19 -8.43 2.26
CA ASP A 178 -5.84 -8.72 0.98
C ASP A 178 -5.07 -9.72 0.10
N ILE A 179 -3.86 -10.11 0.52
CA ILE A 179 -2.95 -10.96 -0.22
C ILE A 179 -2.31 -12.04 0.65
N ALA A 180 -2.07 -13.21 0.05
CA ALA A 180 -1.34 -14.30 0.68
C ALA A 180 -0.53 -15.07 -0.36
N PHE A 181 0.48 -15.80 0.11
CA PHE A 181 1.18 -16.80 -0.67
C PHE A 181 0.88 -18.19 -0.12
N VAL A 182 0.68 -19.16 -0.99
CA VAL A 182 0.53 -20.58 -0.61
C VAL A 182 1.60 -21.36 -1.32
N GLU A 183 2.39 -22.12 -0.59
CA GLU A 183 3.45 -22.96 -1.14
C GLU A 183 3.02 -24.42 -1.21
N PHE A 184 3.29 -25.05 -2.35
CA PHE A 184 3.15 -26.47 -2.60
C PHE A 184 4.52 -27.14 -2.83
N GLU A 185 4.53 -28.46 -2.84
CA GLU A 185 5.72 -29.26 -3.14
C GLU A 185 6.14 -29.11 -4.61
N ASN A 186 5.19 -29.05 -5.53
CA ASN A 186 5.47 -28.92 -6.96
C ASN A 186 4.42 -28.07 -7.71
N GLU A 187 4.77 -27.69 -8.93
CA GLU A 187 3.93 -26.85 -9.79
C GLU A 187 2.63 -27.55 -10.25
N LEU A 188 2.66 -28.87 -10.40
CA LEU A 188 1.49 -29.66 -10.81
C LEU A 188 0.37 -29.60 -9.75
N GLN A 189 0.73 -29.81 -8.48
CA GLN A 189 -0.19 -29.73 -7.35
C GLN A 189 -0.71 -28.31 -7.13
N SER A 190 0.17 -27.30 -7.22
CA SER A 190 -0.25 -25.91 -7.13
C SER A 190 -1.22 -25.50 -8.25
N GLY A 191 -1.03 -26.04 -9.47
CA GLY A 191 -1.92 -25.81 -10.60
C GLY A 191 -3.30 -26.40 -10.36
N ALA A 192 -3.38 -27.62 -9.87
CA ALA A 192 -4.65 -28.25 -9.50
C ALA A 192 -5.41 -27.45 -8.42
N ALA A 193 -4.70 -26.98 -7.39
CA ALA A 193 -5.30 -26.13 -6.35
C ALA A 193 -5.75 -24.76 -6.89
N LYS A 194 -4.96 -24.14 -7.78
CA LYS A 194 -5.32 -22.89 -8.46
C LYS A 194 -6.62 -23.05 -9.24
N ASP A 195 -6.70 -24.06 -10.10
CA ASP A 195 -7.83 -24.22 -11.00
C ASP A 195 -9.12 -24.60 -10.25
N ALA A 196 -8.99 -25.35 -9.15
CA ALA A 196 -10.13 -25.74 -8.31
C ALA A 196 -10.66 -24.60 -7.41
N LEU A 197 -9.78 -23.74 -6.89
CA LEU A 197 -10.14 -22.66 -5.96
C LEU A 197 -10.23 -21.28 -6.61
N GLN A 198 -10.04 -21.19 -7.93
CA GLN A 198 -10.12 -19.91 -8.64
C GLN A 198 -11.52 -19.30 -8.53
N GLY A 199 -11.62 -18.09 -7.98
CA GLY A 199 -12.89 -17.43 -7.77
C GLY A 199 -13.70 -17.97 -6.59
N PHE A 200 -13.12 -18.84 -5.75
CA PHE A 200 -13.78 -19.35 -4.55
C PHE A 200 -14.19 -18.19 -3.63
N LYS A 201 -15.43 -18.21 -3.16
CA LYS A 201 -15.97 -17.17 -2.30
C LYS A 201 -15.65 -17.48 -0.84
N ILE A 202 -14.61 -16.83 -0.29
CA ILE A 202 -14.26 -16.94 1.13
C ILE A 202 -15.37 -16.35 2.00
N THR A 203 -15.93 -15.21 1.54
CA THR A 203 -17.17 -14.64 2.09
C THR A 203 -18.17 -14.44 0.95
N PRO A 204 -19.48 -14.31 1.22
CA PRO A 204 -20.50 -14.10 0.18
C PRO A 204 -20.20 -12.93 -0.76
N THR A 205 -19.40 -11.96 -0.28
CA THR A 205 -19.01 -10.74 -0.97
C THR A 205 -17.62 -10.77 -1.60
N HIS A 206 -16.72 -11.69 -1.21
CA HIS A 206 -15.32 -11.72 -1.68
C HIS A 206 -14.96 -13.06 -2.33
N ALA A 207 -14.76 -13.03 -3.64
CA ALA A 207 -14.21 -14.13 -4.42
C ALA A 207 -12.68 -14.00 -4.53
N MET A 208 -11.94 -14.97 -3.99
CA MET A 208 -10.48 -14.97 -4.04
C MET A 208 -9.99 -15.19 -5.48
N LYS A 209 -8.88 -14.55 -5.83
CA LYS A 209 -8.22 -14.73 -7.12
C LYS A 209 -6.84 -15.30 -6.91
N ILE A 210 -6.54 -16.38 -7.63
CA ILE A 210 -5.31 -17.14 -7.56
C ILE A 210 -4.56 -16.98 -8.86
N SER A 211 -3.24 -16.81 -8.76
CA SER A 211 -2.31 -16.81 -9.88
C SER A 211 -1.01 -17.48 -9.45
N PHE A 212 -0.20 -17.99 -10.37
CA PHE A 212 1.13 -18.44 -9.99
C PHE A 212 1.97 -17.23 -9.56
N ALA A 213 2.76 -17.41 -8.50
CA ALA A 213 3.69 -16.38 -8.06
C ALA A 213 4.77 -16.15 -9.12
N LYS A 214 5.26 -14.92 -9.18
CA LYS A 214 6.41 -14.61 -10.04
C LYS A 214 7.66 -15.31 -9.47
N LYS A 215 8.44 -15.94 -10.34
CA LYS A 215 9.80 -16.37 -10.01
C LYS A 215 10.67 -15.17 -9.64
#